data_AF-A0A7C3IPE5-F1
#
_entry.id   AF-A0A7C3IPE5-F1
#
_cell.length_a   1.000
_cell.length_b   1.000
_cell.length_c   1.000
_cell.angle_alpha   90.00
_cell.angle_beta   90.00
_cell.angle_gamma   90.00
#
_symmetry.space_group_name_H-M   'P 1'
#
loop_
_entity.id
_entity.type
_entity.pdbx_description
1 polymer ?
#
loop_
_entity_poly.entity_id
_entity_poly.type
_entity_poly.pdbx_seq_one_letter_code
_entity_poly.pdbx_strand_id
1 'polypeptide(L)'
;MNKKGTLKSDFEELTKLTEEFESGKISLEEAIPKFRRGLELSRRIKKRLEEIENEIHEIKNEFRDLEELPGGMNEKELENGSLEEETPF
;
A
#
# COMPACT_ATOMS: atom_id res chain seq x y z
N MET A 1 0.55 29.80 -0.05
CA MET A 1 0.48 28.48 0.64
C MET A 1 0.32 27.40 -0.43
N ASN A 2 1.38 26.64 -0.72
CA ASN A 2 1.30 25.50 -1.63
C ASN A 2 0.49 24.39 -0.95
N LYS A 3 -0.78 24.21 -1.34
CA LYS A 3 -1.56 23.03 -0.96
C LYS A 3 -1.01 21.85 -1.76
N LYS A 4 0.01 21.16 -1.23
CA LYS A 4 0.25 19.77 -1.64
C LYS A 4 -1.04 19.00 -1.34
N GLY A 5 -1.66 18.42 -2.35
CA GLY A 5 -2.87 17.61 -2.19
C GLY A 5 -2.58 16.39 -1.31
N THR A 6 -3.56 16.02 -0.48
CA THR A 6 -3.60 14.73 0.21
C THR A 6 -4.12 13.64 -0.72
N LEU A 7 -3.88 12.37 -0.41
CA LEU A 7 -4.44 11.24 -1.18
C LEU A 7 -5.96 11.39 -1.38
N LYS A 8 -6.68 11.74 -0.32
CA LYS A 8 -8.14 11.95 -0.35
C LYS A 8 -8.52 13.08 -1.30
N SER A 9 -7.91 14.25 -1.16
CA SER A 9 -8.26 15.41 -2.01
C SER A 9 -7.91 15.20 -3.48
N ASP A 10 -6.78 14.53 -3.76
CA ASP A 10 -6.38 14.22 -5.14
C ASP A 10 -7.35 13.20 -5.78
N PHE A 11 -7.77 12.20 -5.01
CA PHE A 11 -8.77 11.23 -5.46
C PHE A 11 -10.13 11.88 -5.70
N GLU A 12 -10.61 12.73 -4.79
CA GLU A 12 -11.87 13.48 -4.95
C GLU A 12 -11.85 14.40 -6.17
N GLU A 13 -10.72 15.06 -6.44
CA GLU A 13 -10.58 15.90 -7.64
C GLU A 13 -10.61 15.04 -8.91
N LEU A 14 -9.92 13.88 -8.90
CA LEU A 14 -9.92 12.96 -10.04
C LEU A 14 -11.33 12.41 -10.31
N THR A 15 -12.09 12.04 -9.28
CA THR A 15 -13.48 11.58 -9.42
C THR A 15 -14.36 12.65 -10.08
N LYS A 16 -14.25 13.91 -9.64
CA LYS A 16 -15.00 15.02 -10.25
C LYS A 16 -14.67 15.21 -11.73
N LEU A 17 -13.39 15.10 -12.10
CA LEU A 17 -13.00 15.17 -13.51
C LEU A 17 -13.64 14.04 -14.31
N THR A 18 -13.65 12.81 -13.78
CA THR A 18 -14.32 11.68 -14.43
C THR A 18 -15.81 11.92 -14.61
N GLU A 19 -16.51 12.41 -13.59
CA GLU A 19 -17.94 12.76 -13.67
C GLU A 19 -18.21 13.82 -14.75
N GLU A 20 -17.33 14.81 -14.89
CA GLU A 20 -17.42 15.82 -15.95
C GLU A 20 -17.25 15.20 -17.35
N PHE A 21 -16.32 14.25 -17.52
CA PHE A 21 -16.14 13.52 -18.78
C PHE A 21 -17.35 12.64 -19.11
N GLU A 22 -17.88 11.92 -18.12
CA GLU A 22 -19.04 11.04 -18.26
C GLU A 22 -20.33 11.81 -18.57
N SER A 23 -20.40 13.09 -18.23
CA SER A 23 -21.54 13.95 -18.56
C SER A 23 -21.81 14.07 -20.07
N GLY A 24 -20.81 13.82 -20.91
CA GLY A 24 -20.88 13.94 -22.37
C GLY A 24 -21.06 15.37 -22.89
N LYS A 25 -20.98 16.39 -22.02
CA LYS A 25 -21.19 17.81 -22.37
C LYS A 25 -19.90 18.59 -22.61
N ILE A 26 -18.75 17.97 -22.39
CA ILE A 26 -17.45 18.62 -22.47
C ILE A 26 -16.98 18.72 -23.93
N SER A 27 -16.56 19.90 -24.36
CA SER A 27 -15.92 20.08 -25.67
C SER A 27 -14.49 19.51 -25.68
N LEU A 28 -13.91 19.30 -26.86
CA LEU A 28 -12.54 18.80 -26.98
C LEU A 28 -11.51 19.80 -26.42
N GLU A 29 -11.74 21.09 -26.65
CA GLU A 29 -10.91 22.19 -26.15
C GLU A 29 -10.89 22.23 -24.63
N GLU A 30 -12.04 21.98 -23.98
CA GLU A 30 -12.14 21.87 -22.52
C GLU A 30 -11.61 20.55 -21.96
N ALA A 31 -11.72 19.47 -22.74
CA ALA A 31 -11.27 18.13 -22.34
C ALA A 31 -9.74 18.05 -22.20
N ILE A 32 -8.99 18.64 -23.14
CA ILE A 32 -7.51 18.56 -23.15
C ILE A 32 -6.87 19.01 -21.82
N PRO A 33 -7.15 20.20 -21.26
CA PRO A 33 -6.56 20.61 -20.00
C PRO A 33 -7.00 19.73 -18.82
N LYS A 34 -8.26 19.26 -18.80
CA LYS A 34 -8.77 18.36 -17.76
C LYS A 34 -8.11 16.98 -17.81
N PHE A 35 -7.84 16.45 -19.00
CA PHE A 35 -7.06 15.23 -19.17
C PHE A 35 -5.65 15.36 -18.61
N ARG A 36 -4.97 16.48 -18.90
CA ARG A 36 -3.63 16.75 -18.33
C ARG A 36 -3.68 16.79 -16.81
N ARG A 37 -4.71 17.42 -16.24
CA ARG A 37 -4.91 17.46 -14.79
C ARG A 37 -5.17 16.06 -14.21
N GLY A 38 -6.02 15.26 -14.86
CA GLY A 38 -6.25 13.87 -14.49
C GLY A 38 -4.96 13.05 -14.47
N LEU A 39 -4.10 13.20 -15.48
CA LEU A 39 -2.79 12.54 -15.52
C LEU A 39 -1.87 12.97 -14.38
N GLU A 40 -1.87 14.26 -14.03
CA GLU A 40 -1.11 14.77 -12.89
C GLU A 40 -1.62 14.15 -11.57
N LEU A 41 -2.94 14.16 -11.35
CA LEU A 41 -3.58 13.58 -10.17
C LEU A 41 -3.25 12.09 -10.03
N SER A 42 -3.41 11.32 -11.10
CA SER A 42 -3.09 9.89 -11.10
C SER A 42 -1.63 9.61 -10.73
N ARG A 43 -0.69 10.44 -11.19
CA ARG A 43 0.73 10.32 -10.81
C ARG A 43 0.94 10.61 -9.32
N ARG A 44 0.30 11.64 -8.77
CA ARG A 44 0.41 11.99 -7.35
C ARG A 44 -0.20 10.90 -6.46
N ILE A 45 -1.38 10.40 -6.82
CA ILE A 45 -2.06 9.29 -6.12
C ILE A 45 -1.17 8.05 -6.11
N LYS A 46 -0.66 7.62 -7.27
CA LYS A 46 0.23 6.45 -7.37
C LYS A 46 1.45 6.59 -6.46
N LYS A 47 2.14 7.73 -6.54
CA LYS A 47 3.31 8.01 -5.70
C LYS A 47 2.96 7.95 -4.21
N ARG A 48 1.83 8.54 -3.81
CA ARG A 48 1.42 8.54 -2.40
C ARG A 48 1.07 7.13 -1.90
N LEU A 49 0.50 6.28 -2.74
CA LEU A 49 0.25 4.88 -2.40
C LEU A 49 1.55 4.09 -2.24
N GLU A 50 2.53 4.28 -3.12
CA GLU A 50 3.86 3.66 -3.00
C GLU A 50 4.57 4.09 -1.70
N GLU A 51 4.48 5.37 -1.32
CA GLU A 51 5.01 5.87 -0.04
C GLU A 51 4.35 5.17 1.17
N ILE A 52 3.03 5.02 1.15
CA ILE A 52 2.27 4.35 2.22
C ILE A 52 2.61 2.86 2.28
N GLU A 53 2.76 2.20 1.14
CA GLU A 53 3.14 0.78 1.06
C GLU A 53 4.53 0.54 1.68
N ASN A 54 5.49 1.41 1.35
CA ASN A 54 6.84 1.34 1.93
C ASN A 54 6.81 1.55 3.44
N GLU A 55 6.05 2.53 3.95
CA GLU A 55 5.90 2.78 5.38
C GLU A 55 5.31 1.56 6.11
N ILE A 56 4.32 0.88 5.53
CA ILE A 56 3.76 -0.36 6.08
C ILE A 56 4.80 -1.50 6.09
N HIS A 57 5.63 -1.59 5.05
CA HIS A 57 6.70 -2.59 4.99
C HIS A 57 7.77 -2.36 6.05
N GLU A 58 8.18 -1.11 6.28
CA GLU A 58 9.11 -0.73 7.34
C GLU A 58 8.56 -1.10 8.72
N ILE A 59 7.30 -0.73 9.00
CA ILE A 59 6.62 -1.10 10.25
C ILE A 59 6.63 -2.63 10.45
N LYS A 60 6.24 -3.41 9.44
CA LYS A 60 6.24 -4.88 9.54
C LYS A 60 7.62 -5.46 9.86
N ASN A 61 8.69 -4.92 9.28
CA ASN A 61 10.04 -5.35 9.56
C ASN A 61 10.46 -4.99 11.01
N GLU A 62 10.16 -3.77 11.47
CA GLU A 62 10.42 -3.36 12.85
C GLU A 62 9.73 -4.28 13.87
N PHE A 63 8.48 -4.67 13.62
CA PHE A 63 7.74 -5.58 14.50
C PHE A 63 8.28 -7.02 14.47
N ARG A 64 8.72 -7.53 13.31
CA ARG A 64 9.38 -8.85 13.23
C ARG A 64 10.66 -8.88 14.06
N ASP A 65 11.47 -7.84 13.95
CA ASP A 65 12.74 -7.73 14.66
C ASP A 65 12.53 -7.60 16.19
N LEU A 66 11.35 -7.12 16.64
CA LEU A 66 10.93 -7.12 18.05
C LEU A 66 10.45 -8.49 18.55
N GLU A 67 9.86 -9.32 17.68
CA GLU A 67 9.48 -10.71 18.01
C GLU A 67 10.70 -11.65 18.05
N GLU A 68 11.77 -11.33 17.32
CA GLU A 68 13.06 -12.07 17.32
C GLU A 68 14.03 -11.68 18.48
N LEU A 69 13.51 -11.21 19.62
CA LEU A 69 14.33 -11.04 20.83
C LEU A 69 14.86 -12.41 21.34
N PRO A 70 16.11 -12.49 21.85
CA PRO A 70 16.75 -13.75 22.23
C PRO A 70 16.01 -14.38 23.42
N GLY A 71 15.17 -15.35 23.12
CA GLY A 71 14.30 -16.05 24.08
C GLY A 71 13.06 -16.69 23.46
N GLY A 72 12.68 -16.32 22.23
CA GLY A 72 11.66 -17.01 21.46
C GLY A 72 12.18 -18.34 20.92
N MET A 73 11.73 -19.46 21.49
CA MET A 73 12.00 -20.80 20.94
C MET A 73 11.50 -20.87 19.50
N ASN A 74 12.34 -21.35 18.57
CA ASN A 74 11.91 -21.62 17.20
C ASN A 74 10.88 -22.76 17.23
N GLU A 75 9.75 -22.61 16.54
CA GLU A 75 8.71 -23.66 16.41
C GLU A 75 9.26 -25.01 15.92
N LYS A 76 10.43 -25.02 15.27
CA LYS A 76 11.13 -26.24 14.82
C LYS A 76 11.83 -27.03 15.92
N GLU A 77 11.98 -26.51 17.14
CA GLU A 77 12.59 -27.23 18.26
C GLU A 77 11.57 -28.06 19.07
N LEU A 78 10.26 -27.81 18.89
CA LEU A 78 9.20 -28.53 19.61
C LEU A 78 8.88 -29.92 19.02
N GLU A 79 9.33 -30.24 17.81
CA GLU A 79 9.08 -31.53 17.16
C GLU A 79 10.12 -32.63 17.48
N ASN A 80 11.27 -32.27 18.08
CA ASN A 80 12.33 -33.25 18.37
C ASN A 80 12.26 -33.84 19.80
N GLY A 81 11.12 -33.66 20.48
CA GLY A 81 10.87 -34.16 21.82
C GLY A 81 9.96 -35.39 21.88
N SER A 82 10.11 -36.36 20.97
CA SER A 82 9.48 -37.68 21.13
C SER A 82 10.52 -38.70 21.55
N LEU A 83 10.35 -39.13 22.79
CA LEU A 83 11.17 -40.08 23.55
C LEU A 83 11.33 -41.42 22.80
N GLU A 84 12.52 -42.00 22.96
CA GLU A 84 12.86 -43.37 22.61
C GLU A 84 11.79 -44.36 23.11
N GLU A 85 11.24 -45.19 22.22
CA GLU A 85 10.87 -46.55 22.58
C GLU A 85 11.66 -47.52 21.70
N GLU A 86 12.64 -48.17 22.31
CA GLU A 86 13.27 -49.36 21.76
C GLU A 86 12.22 -50.46 21.59
N THR A 87 12.10 -51.00 20.39
CA THR A 87 11.56 -52.36 20.20
C THR A 87 12.66 -53.23 19.58
N PRO A 88 13.22 -54.21 20.31
CA PRO A 88 14.21 -55.12 19.75
C PRO A 88 13.53 -56.10 18.79
N PHE A 89 14.15 -56.31 17.62
CA PHE A 89 13.98 -57.54 16.84
C PHE A 89 15.28 -58.35 16.90
#